data_AF-A0AAU9DGB9-F1
#
_entry.id   AF-A0AAU9DGB9-F1
#
_cell.length_a   1.000
_cell.length_b   1.000
_cell.length_c   1.000
_cell.angle_alpha   90.00
_cell.angle_beta   90.00
_cell.angle_gamma   90.00
#
_symmetry.space_group_name_H-M   'P 1'
#
loop_
_entity.id
_entity.type
_entity.pdbx_description
1 polymer ?
#
loop_
_entity_poly.entity_id
_entity_poly.type
_entity_poly.pdbx_seq_one_letter_code
_entity_poly.pdbx_strand_id
1 'polypeptide(L)'
;MNEVNIQIWIGNNFAAEDKYLKYFEQNEDANPLDPNYVEECQFLANIGDIWFDPNFMVIPKRFAESQDIQTIIDIIKVDEAEKAKIHQVCEILEITEANAVFWYVNADLEVELEVEKPYRENYNGLKYIGNFCAGSIYEEKTLTHQATEQHVWLGSNFNKEYDEYFELDRPNNFCHDLGISWYDEDFIGYPKPLKKEVTVSKLVNKLLGPGMPCEQEIVESCHRLGIDNGNTLFWYDANQLGFNPPERDNYNGLKYIGKFSF
;
A
#
# COMPACT_ATOMS: atom_id res chain seq x y z
N MET A 1 -10.75 11.02 -15.05
CA MET A 1 -11.54 10.11 -14.20
C MET A 1 -10.58 8.98 -13.89
N ASN A 2 -10.30 8.76 -12.61
CA ASN A 2 -9.33 7.74 -12.22
C ASN A 2 -10.02 6.38 -12.37
N GLU A 3 -9.36 5.50 -13.10
CA GLU A 3 -9.81 4.15 -13.43
C GLU A 3 -9.03 3.20 -12.52
N VAL A 4 -9.71 2.40 -11.71
CA VAL A 4 -9.08 1.40 -10.83
C VAL A 4 -9.31 -0.01 -11.38
N ASN A 5 -8.32 -0.86 -11.19
CA ASN A 5 -8.40 -2.27 -11.58
C ASN A 5 -9.10 -3.08 -10.48
N ILE A 6 -9.96 -4.02 -10.87
CA ILE A 6 -10.69 -4.89 -9.97
C ILE A 6 -10.49 -6.34 -10.37
N GLN A 7 -10.06 -7.13 -9.40
CA GLN A 7 -9.88 -8.57 -9.51
C GLN A 7 -11.10 -9.30 -8.99
N ILE A 8 -11.68 -10.19 -9.80
CA ILE A 8 -12.97 -10.80 -9.46
C ILE A 8 -12.88 -12.33 -9.40
N TRP A 9 -13.55 -12.89 -8.40
CA TRP A 9 -13.79 -14.32 -8.26
C TRP A 9 -15.28 -14.60 -8.19
N ILE A 10 -15.78 -15.57 -8.97
CA ILE A 10 -17.20 -15.95 -9.03
C ILE A 10 -17.35 -17.47 -8.95
N GLY A 11 -18.39 -17.94 -8.26
CA GLY A 11 -18.75 -19.35 -8.27
C GLY A 11 -19.74 -19.74 -7.17
N ASN A 12 -19.64 -20.99 -6.73
CA ASN A 12 -20.57 -21.57 -5.78
C ASN A 12 -19.86 -22.04 -4.51
N ASN A 13 -20.28 -21.49 -3.37
CA ASN A 13 -19.88 -21.95 -2.06
C ASN A 13 -21.08 -21.97 -1.11
N PHE A 14 -21.45 -23.16 -0.65
CA PHE A 14 -22.55 -23.41 0.28
C PHE A 14 -22.07 -23.82 1.69
N ALA A 15 -20.80 -23.61 2.00
CA ALA A 15 -20.31 -23.76 3.36
C ALA A 15 -21.00 -22.75 4.30
N ALA A 16 -21.06 -23.09 5.59
CA ALA A 16 -21.52 -22.16 6.63
C ALA A 16 -20.74 -20.83 6.57
N GLU A 17 -21.41 -19.74 6.94
CA GLU A 17 -20.89 -18.38 6.72
C GLU A 17 -19.56 -18.14 7.44
N ASP A 18 -19.43 -18.62 8.69
CA ASP A 18 -18.19 -18.59 9.47
C ASP A 18 -17.04 -19.29 8.74
N LYS A 19 -17.30 -20.46 8.17
CA LYS A 19 -16.31 -21.21 7.40
C LYS A 19 -15.92 -20.51 6.09
N TYR A 20 -16.86 -19.82 5.45
CA TYR A 20 -16.60 -19.06 4.23
C TYR A 20 -15.76 -17.82 4.50
N LEU A 21 -16.11 -17.03 5.52
CA LEU A 21 -15.40 -15.81 5.87
C LEU A 21 -14.00 -16.10 6.41
N LYS A 22 -13.83 -17.19 7.16
CA LYS A 22 -12.52 -17.66 7.64
C LYS A 22 -11.49 -17.88 6.54
N TYR A 23 -11.91 -18.10 5.29
CA TYR A 23 -10.99 -18.22 4.15
C TYR A 23 -10.21 -16.93 3.87
N PHE A 24 -10.77 -15.76 4.22
CA PHE A 24 -10.22 -14.44 3.97
C PHE A 24 -9.59 -13.80 5.22
N GLU A 25 -9.69 -14.45 6.38
CA GLU A 25 -9.14 -13.93 7.64
C GLU A 25 -7.61 -13.94 7.55
N GLN A 26 -7.00 -12.78 7.79
CA GLN A 26 -5.55 -12.62 7.97
C GLN A 26 -5.23 -12.57 9.47
N ASN A 27 -4.03 -13.02 9.83
CA ASN A 27 -3.52 -12.85 11.19
C ASN A 27 -2.83 -11.47 11.27
N GLU A 28 -3.52 -10.49 11.83
CA GLU A 28 -3.03 -9.10 11.94
C GLU A 28 -1.75 -8.97 12.79
N ASP A 29 -1.50 -9.93 13.69
CA ASP A 29 -0.31 -9.97 14.54
C ASP A 29 0.88 -10.70 13.88
N ALA A 30 0.67 -11.31 12.71
CA ALA A 30 1.70 -12.08 12.04
C ALA A 30 2.61 -11.18 11.19
N ASN A 31 3.91 -11.40 11.27
CA ASN A 31 4.90 -10.74 10.43
C ASN A 31 5.20 -11.61 9.20
N PRO A 32 4.69 -11.26 7.99
CA PRO A 32 4.92 -12.05 6.77
C PRO A 32 6.40 -12.08 6.33
N LEU A 33 7.26 -11.24 6.92
CA LEU A 33 8.71 -11.24 6.70
C LEU A 33 9.47 -12.17 7.67
N ASP A 34 8.81 -12.77 8.66
CA ASP A 34 9.42 -13.80 9.52
C ASP A 34 9.74 -15.05 8.68
N PRO A 35 11.00 -15.54 8.68
CA PRO A 35 11.36 -16.80 8.00
C PRO A 35 10.55 -18.02 8.46
N ASN A 36 9.90 -17.96 9.62
CA ASN A 36 9.03 -19.00 10.17
C ASN A 36 7.54 -18.69 10.00
N TYR A 37 7.19 -17.63 9.26
CA TYR A 37 5.80 -17.31 8.94
C TYR A 37 5.13 -18.49 8.25
N VAL A 38 3.98 -18.88 8.79
CA VAL A 38 3.08 -19.84 8.16
C VAL A 38 1.85 -19.06 7.76
N GLU A 39 1.58 -19.01 6.46
CA GLU A 39 0.40 -18.33 5.94
C GLU A 39 -0.88 -19.01 6.48
N GLU A 40 -1.58 -18.32 7.37
CA GLU A 40 -2.83 -18.79 7.97
C GLU A 40 -4.05 -18.41 7.12
N CYS A 41 -3.93 -17.36 6.29
CA CYS A 41 -4.95 -16.94 5.35
C CYS A 41 -4.94 -17.85 4.12
N GLN A 42 -5.95 -18.70 4.02
CA GLN A 42 -6.04 -19.66 2.92
C GLN A 42 -6.22 -18.98 1.55
N PHE A 43 -6.76 -17.76 1.51
CA PHE A 43 -6.83 -16.95 0.28
C PHE A 43 -5.44 -16.55 -0.21
N LEU A 44 -4.60 -15.96 0.64
CA LEU A 44 -3.21 -15.59 0.32
C LEU A 44 -2.41 -16.79 -0.19
N ALA A 45 -2.49 -17.91 0.53
CA ALA A 45 -1.85 -19.17 0.12
C ALA A 45 -2.33 -19.69 -1.26
N ASN A 46 -3.56 -19.34 -1.67
CA ASN A 46 -4.10 -19.75 -2.96
C ASN A 46 -3.69 -18.83 -4.09
N ILE A 47 -3.60 -17.52 -3.86
CA ILE A 47 -3.22 -16.55 -4.90
C ILE A 47 -1.70 -16.42 -5.06
N GLY A 48 -0.91 -16.93 -4.10
CA GLY A 48 0.55 -16.87 -4.15
C GLY A 48 1.14 -15.56 -3.61
N ASP A 49 0.36 -14.84 -2.80
CA ASP A 49 0.76 -13.57 -2.18
C ASP A 49 0.94 -13.76 -0.67
N ILE A 50 1.58 -12.79 -0.01
CA ILE A 50 1.91 -12.83 1.43
C ILE A 50 1.13 -11.79 2.25
N TRP A 51 0.44 -10.87 1.59
CA TRP A 51 -0.36 -9.84 2.25
C TRP A 51 -1.36 -9.19 1.29
N PHE A 52 -2.52 -8.77 1.79
CA PHE A 52 -3.42 -7.86 1.08
C PHE A 52 -4.07 -6.88 2.06
N ASP A 53 -4.47 -5.69 1.62
CA ASP A 53 -5.24 -4.79 2.49
C ASP A 53 -6.71 -5.25 2.52
N PRO A 54 -7.23 -5.70 3.68
CA PRO A 54 -8.63 -6.11 3.78
C PRO A 54 -9.62 -4.98 3.46
N ASN A 55 -9.19 -3.72 3.53
CA ASN A 55 -10.00 -2.56 3.18
C ASN A 55 -10.32 -2.45 1.68
N PHE A 56 -9.57 -3.13 0.81
CA PHE A 56 -9.80 -3.21 -0.63
C PHE A 56 -10.54 -4.47 -1.05
N MET A 57 -10.75 -5.42 -0.15
CA MET A 57 -11.51 -6.63 -0.41
C MET A 57 -13.00 -6.40 -0.14
N VAL A 58 -13.83 -6.73 -1.12
CA VAL A 58 -15.29 -6.65 -1.01
C VAL A 58 -15.88 -8.03 -1.11
N ILE A 59 -16.54 -8.45 -0.03
CA ILE A 59 -17.20 -9.76 0.10
C ILE A 59 -18.70 -9.52 0.36
N PRO A 60 -19.53 -9.40 -0.70
CA PRO A 60 -20.98 -9.34 -0.53
C PRO A 60 -21.54 -10.60 0.14
N LYS A 61 -22.68 -10.44 0.82
CA LYS A 61 -23.42 -11.58 1.37
C LYS A 61 -23.82 -12.52 0.24
N ARG A 62 -23.52 -13.81 0.40
CA ARG A 62 -23.88 -14.86 -0.56
C ARG A 62 -25.38 -15.09 -0.63
N PHE A 63 -25.83 -15.53 -1.79
CA PHE A 63 -27.19 -16.03 -1.98
C PHE A 63 -27.32 -17.42 -1.34
N ALA A 64 -28.50 -17.70 -0.78
CA ALA A 64 -28.78 -18.99 -0.15
C ALA A 64 -28.80 -20.15 -1.16
N GLU A 65 -29.16 -19.84 -2.41
CA GLU A 65 -29.21 -20.77 -3.52
C GLU A 65 -28.43 -20.18 -4.71
N SER A 66 -27.98 -21.04 -5.62
CA SER A 66 -27.38 -20.61 -6.89
C SER A 66 -28.35 -19.70 -7.65
N GLN A 67 -27.84 -18.59 -8.19
CA GLN A 67 -28.59 -17.63 -9.00
C GLN A 67 -28.05 -17.62 -10.42
N ASP A 68 -28.87 -17.16 -11.36
CA ASP A 68 -28.42 -16.85 -12.70
C ASP A 68 -27.20 -15.91 -12.67
N ILE A 69 -26.20 -16.17 -13.52
CA ILE A 69 -24.95 -15.42 -13.51
C ILE A 69 -25.16 -13.91 -13.68
N GLN A 70 -26.19 -13.47 -14.43
CA GLN A 70 -26.48 -12.06 -14.59
C GLN A 70 -26.86 -11.40 -13.26
N THR A 71 -27.56 -12.13 -12.38
CA THR A 71 -27.91 -11.65 -11.02
C THR A 71 -26.65 -11.40 -10.19
N ILE A 72 -25.62 -12.23 -10.37
CA ILE A 72 -24.33 -12.07 -9.69
C ILE A 72 -23.52 -10.93 -10.31
N ILE A 73 -23.55 -10.76 -11.62
CA ILE A 73 -22.86 -9.67 -12.31
C ILE A 73 -23.45 -8.31 -11.92
N ASP A 74 -24.76 -8.22 -11.73
CA ASP A 74 -25.45 -6.97 -11.41
C ASP A 74 -25.03 -6.37 -10.06
N ILE A 75 -24.55 -7.18 -9.11
CA ILE A 75 -24.05 -6.70 -7.82
C ILE A 75 -22.57 -6.30 -7.85
N ILE A 76 -21.84 -6.68 -8.90
CA ILE A 76 -20.44 -6.30 -9.07
C ILE A 76 -20.38 -4.82 -9.41
N LYS A 77 -19.67 -4.09 -8.57
CA LYS A 77 -19.39 -2.67 -8.75
C LYS A 77 -18.20 -2.53 -9.72
N VAL A 78 -18.48 -2.49 -11.01
CA VAL A 78 -17.57 -2.19 -12.12
C VAL A 78 -18.27 -1.25 -13.11
N ASP A 79 -17.53 -0.70 -14.06
CA ASP A 79 -18.15 0.08 -15.13
C ASP A 79 -19.18 -0.76 -15.90
N GLU A 80 -20.28 -0.14 -16.32
CA GLU A 80 -21.35 -0.85 -17.06
C GLU A 80 -20.83 -1.51 -18.35
N ALA A 81 -19.80 -0.94 -18.97
CA ALA A 81 -19.15 -1.53 -20.13
C ALA A 81 -18.39 -2.84 -19.82
N GLU A 82 -17.92 -3.01 -18.57
CA GLU A 82 -17.18 -4.20 -18.13
C GLU A 82 -18.11 -5.38 -17.82
N LYS A 83 -19.36 -5.15 -17.43
CA LYS A 83 -20.33 -6.22 -17.14
C LYS A 83 -20.51 -7.19 -18.32
N ALA A 84 -20.52 -6.66 -19.55
CA ALA A 84 -20.58 -7.49 -20.76
C ALA A 84 -19.33 -8.37 -20.93
N LYS A 85 -18.14 -7.87 -20.55
CA LYS A 85 -16.89 -8.64 -20.59
C LYS A 85 -16.87 -9.72 -19.52
N ILE A 86 -17.32 -9.40 -18.31
CA ILE A 86 -17.48 -10.37 -17.21
C ILE A 86 -18.38 -11.52 -17.66
N HIS A 87 -19.53 -11.21 -18.28
CA HIS A 87 -20.45 -12.21 -18.80
C HIS A 87 -19.77 -13.14 -19.83
N GLN A 88 -19.04 -12.58 -20.80
CA GLN A 88 -18.31 -13.36 -21.80
C GLN A 88 -17.26 -14.28 -21.17
N VAL A 89 -16.52 -13.79 -20.16
CA VAL A 89 -15.55 -14.63 -19.44
C VAL A 89 -16.25 -15.76 -18.69
N CYS A 90 -17.40 -15.49 -18.06
CA CYS A 90 -18.20 -16.51 -17.41
C CYS A 90 -18.68 -17.59 -18.39
N GLU A 91 -19.12 -17.21 -19.60
CA GLU A 91 -19.48 -18.17 -20.66
C GLU A 91 -18.30 -19.06 -21.06
N ILE A 92 -17.12 -18.47 -21.26
CA ILE A 92 -15.89 -19.21 -21.60
C ILE A 92 -15.50 -20.18 -20.49
N LEU A 93 -15.70 -19.81 -19.23
CA LEU A 93 -15.41 -20.63 -18.05
C LEU A 93 -16.54 -21.59 -17.66
N GLU A 94 -17.61 -21.62 -18.45
CA GLU A 94 -18.84 -22.40 -18.25
C GLU A 94 -19.54 -22.11 -16.91
N ILE A 95 -19.48 -20.86 -16.45
CA ILE A 95 -20.13 -20.36 -15.23
C ILE A 95 -21.49 -19.75 -15.63
N THR A 96 -22.54 -20.57 -15.65
CA THR A 96 -23.91 -20.10 -15.96
C THR A 96 -24.70 -19.69 -14.72
N GLU A 97 -24.28 -20.15 -13.55
CA GLU A 97 -24.93 -19.87 -12.27
C GLU A 97 -23.92 -19.78 -11.12
N ALA A 98 -24.19 -18.96 -10.13
CA ALA A 98 -23.34 -18.76 -8.96
C ALA A 98 -24.15 -18.26 -7.76
N ASN A 99 -23.66 -18.52 -6.54
CA ASN A 99 -24.25 -17.97 -5.31
C ASN A 99 -23.31 -16.97 -4.61
N ALA A 100 -22.05 -16.90 -5.04
CA ALA A 100 -21.01 -16.14 -4.39
C ALA A 100 -20.13 -15.39 -5.41
N VAL A 101 -19.73 -14.19 -5.02
CA VAL A 101 -18.73 -13.38 -5.70
C VAL A 101 -17.97 -12.62 -4.62
N PHE A 102 -16.68 -12.41 -4.84
CA PHE A 102 -15.93 -11.37 -4.14
C PHE A 102 -14.99 -10.72 -5.13
N TRP A 103 -14.50 -9.53 -4.78
CA TRP A 103 -13.51 -8.86 -5.58
C TRP A 103 -12.54 -8.07 -4.73
N TYR A 104 -11.36 -7.83 -5.28
CA TYR A 104 -10.33 -6.99 -4.70
C TYR A 104 -10.13 -5.77 -5.61
N VAL A 105 -10.07 -4.58 -5.01
CA VAL A 105 -9.88 -3.31 -5.72
C VAL A 105 -8.41 -2.92 -5.66
N ASN A 106 -7.68 -3.05 -6.77
CA ASN A 106 -6.33 -2.50 -6.92
C ASN A 106 -6.43 -0.97 -7.09
N ALA A 107 -6.66 -0.28 -5.98
CA ALA A 107 -6.72 1.18 -5.90
C ALA A 107 -5.43 1.82 -5.37
N ASP A 108 -4.52 1.02 -4.80
CA ASP A 108 -3.21 1.48 -4.36
C ASP A 108 -2.20 1.33 -5.51
N LEU A 109 -1.49 2.41 -5.83
CA LEU A 109 -0.48 2.45 -6.89
C LEU A 109 0.86 1.82 -6.48
N GLU A 110 1.09 1.64 -5.18
CA GLU A 110 2.32 1.06 -4.64
C GLU A 110 2.18 -0.43 -4.36
N VAL A 111 0.96 -0.90 -4.07
CA VAL A 111 0.68 -2.29 -3.72
C VAL A 111 -0.57 -2.79 -4.46
N GLU A 112 -0.35 -3.35 -5.64
CA GLU A 112 -1.38 -4.10 -6.36
C GLU A 112 -1.34 -5.59 -5.97
N LEU A 113 -2.51 -6.17 -5.72
CA LEU A 113 -2.62 -7.62 -5.54
C LEU A 113 -2.30 -8.31 -6.87
N GLU A 114 -1.44 -9.33 -6.87
CA GLU A 114 -1.17 -10.13 -8.06
C GLU A 114 -1.60 -11.59 -7.84
N VAL A 115 -2.31 -12.16 -8.83
CA VAL A 115 -2.69 -13.58 -8.80
C VAL A 115 -1.69 -14.39 -9.61
N GLU A 116 -0.96 -15.28 -8.93
CA GLU A 116 0.09 -16.08 -9.55
C GLU A 116 -0.46 -17.00 -10.65
N LYS A 117 0.29 -17.11 -11.76
CA LYS A 117 0.00 -18.03 -12.86
C LYS A 117 0.80 -19.33 -12.71
N PRO A 118 0.23 -20.50 -13.09
CA PRO A 118 -1.12 -20.68 -13.62
C PRO A 118 -2.19 -20.50 -12.54
N TYR A 119 -3.31 -19.89 -12.92
CA TYR A 119 -4.42 -19.68 -11.99
C TYR A 119 -4.94 -21.03 -11.47
N ARG A 120 -5.28 -21.08 -10.19
CA ARG A 120 -5.93 -22.25 -9.61
C ARG A 120 -7.32 -22.44 -10.20
N GLU A 121 -7.71 -23.71 -10.32
CA GLU A 121 -9.08 -24.09 -10.70
C GLU A 121 -10.12 -23.74 -9.63
N ASN A 122 -9.69 -23.49 -8.39
CA ASN A 122 -10.58 -23.30 -7.25
C ASN A 122 -9.98 -22.39 -6.16
N TYR A 123 -10.72 -21.34 -5.82
CA TYR A 123 -10.51 -20.42 -4.72
C TYR A 123 -11.74 -20.46 -3.81
N ASN A 124 -11.81 -21.46 -2.92
CA ASN A 124 -12.92 -21.65 -1.99
C ASN A 124 -14.31 -21.75 -2.67
N GLY A 125 -14.42 -22.56 -3.71
CA GLY A 125 -15.63 -22.77 -4.52
C GLY A 125 -15.82 -21.76 -5.67
N LEU A 126 -14.91 -20.79 -5.80
CA LEU A 126 -14.97 -19.75 -6.82
C LEU A 126 -13.81 -19.89 -7.81
N LYS A 127 -13.98 -19.36 -9.02
CA LYS A 127 -12.92 -19.23 -10.03
C LYS A 127 -12.51 -17.77 -10.15
N TYR A 128 -11.21 -17.53 -10.33
CA TYR A 128 -10.72 -16.21 -10.73
C TYR A 128 -11.12 -15.95 -12.19
N ILE A 129 -11.74 -14.80 -12.45
CA ILE A 129 -12.26 -14.44 -13.78
C ILE A 129 -11.50 -13.26 -14.43
N GLY A 130 -10.48 -12.73 -13.77
CA GLY A 130 -9.60 -11.71 -14.34
C GLY A 130 -9.76 -10.32 -13.74
N ASN A 131 -9.18 -9.36 -14.47
CA ASN A 131 -9.12 -7.93 -14.13
C ASN A 131 -10.13 -7.16 -14.97
N PHE A 132 -10.87 -6.26 -14.32
CA PHE A 132 -11.88 -5.40 -14.92
C PHE A 132 -11.75 -3.98 -14.39
N CYS A 133 -12.30 -3.02 -15.12
CA CYS A 133 -12.21 -1.62 -14.73
C CYS A 133 -13.41 -1.17 -13.90
N ALA A 134 -13.16 -0.34 -12.90
CA ALA A 134 -14.18 0.51 -12.33
C ALA A 134 -13.68 1.94 -12.32
N GLY A 135 -14.44 2.84 -12.95
CA GLY A 135 -14.28 4.27 -12.76
C GLY A 135 -14.74 4.69 -11.36
N SER A 136 -15.23 5.92 -11.25
CA SER A 136 -15.61 6.65 -10.02
C SER A 136 -16.64 5.99 -9.07
N ILE A 137 -16.89 4.68 -9.19
CA ILE A 137 -17.68 3.82 -8.31
C ILE A 137 -16.92 3.56 -7.00
N TYR A 138 -15.61 3.34 -7.12
CA TYR A 138 -14.71 3.49 -6.00
C TYR A 138 -14.20 4.91 -6.14
N GLU A 139 -14.53 5.74 -5.15
CA GLU A 139 -13.61 6.83 -4.85
C GLU A 139 -12.25 6.16 -4.80
N GLU A 140 -11.27 6.73 -5.50
CA GLU A 140 -9.89 6.41 -5.21
C GLU A 140 -9.86 6.43 -3.68
N LYS A 141 -9.69 5.27 -3.08
CA LYS A 141 -9.04 5.24 -1.79
C LYS A 141 -7.59 5.56 -2.14
N THR A 142 -7.35 6.78 -2.64
CA THR A 142 -6.56 7.69 -1.84
C THR A 142 -7.15 7.45 -0.47
N LEU A 143 -6.44 6.65 0.33
CA LEU A 143 -6.21 7.09 1.68
C LEU A 143 -6.27 8.59 1.57
N THR A 144 -7.30 9.19 2.13
CA THR A 144 -7.12 10.54 2.60
C THR A 144 -6.08 10.40 3.73
N HIS A 145 -4.83 10.05 3.41
CA HIS A 145 -3.80 11.04 3.54
C HIS A 145 -4.39 12.29 2.88
N GLN A 146 -5.22 13.02 3.64
CA GLN A 146 -5.14 14.48 3.57
C GLN A 146 -3.66 14.72 3.49
N ALA A 147 -3.19 15.21 2.35
CA ALA A 147 -1.78 15.18 2.01
C ALA A 147 -0.98 15.48 3.27
N THR A 148 -0.31 14.45 3.80
CA THR A 148 0.13 14.53 5.19
C THR A 148 1.35 15.42 5.16
N GLU A 149 1.34 16.42 6.01
CA GLU A 149 2.50 17.28 6.10
C GLU A 149 3.62 16.47 6.73
N GLN A 150 4.73 16.32 6.02
CA GLN A 150 5.90 15.59 6.47
C GLN A 150 7.03 16.57 6.73
N HIS A 151 7.65 16.49 7.90
CA HIS A 151 8.95 17.10 8.14
C HIS A 151 10.00 16.30 7.38
N VAL A 152 10.83 16.95 6.56
CA VAL A 152 11.84 16.26 5.75
C VAL A 152 13.23 16.75 6.11
N TRP A 153 14.16 15.80 6.20
CA TRP A 153 15.59 16.02 6.35
C TRP A 153 16.31 15.42 5.15
N LEU A 154 17.31 16.14 4.63
CA LEU A 154 18.06 15.71 3.45
C LEU A 154 19.53 16.09 3.58
N GLY A 155 20.42 15.20 3.12
CA GLY A 155 21.85 15.46 3.12
C GLY A 155 22.68 14.23 2.79
N SER A 156 23.84 14.16 3.42
CA SER A 156 24.81 13.09 3.18
C SER A 156 25.22 12.41 4.48
N ASN A 157 25.03 11.10 4.55
CA ASN A 157 25.55 10.26 5.61
C ASN A 157 26.12 8.97 5.03
N PHE A 158 27.41 8.73 5.29
CA PHE A 158 28.14 7.53 4.86
C PHE A 158 28.49 6.60 6.02
N ASN A 159 27.98 6.87 7.22
CA ASN A 159 28.12 6.00 8.36
C ASN A 159 27.41 4.67 8.07
N LYS A 160 28.06 3.57 8.46
CA LYS A 160 27.47 2.23 8.37
C LYS A 160 26.37 2.00 9.41
N GLU A 161 26.39 2.80 10.46
CA GLU A 161 25.47 2.79 11.61
C GLU A 161 24.42 3.92 11.46
N TYR A 162 23.97 4.20 10.22
CA TYR A 162 22.95 5.24 9.96
C TYR A 162 21.63 4.94 10.70
N ASP A 163 21.23 3.66 10.70
CA ASP A 163 19.96 3.19 11.26
C ASP A 163 19.92 3.32 12.80
N GLU A 164 21.08 3.20 13.47
CA GLU A 164 21.20 3.33 14.95
C GLU A 164 20.75 4.70 15.47
N TYR A 165 20.72 5.73 14.61
CA TYR A 165 20.22 7.05 14.98
C TYR A 165 18.71 7.05 15.32
N PHE A 166 17.96 6.12 14.72
CA PHE A 166 16.52 6.00 14.84
C PHE A 166 16.09 4.89 15.83
N GLU A 167 16.98 4.00 16.24
CA GLU A 167 16.61 2.92 17.19
C GLU A 167 15.98 3.47 18.48
N LEU A 168 14.93 2.81 19.00
CA LEU A 168 14.15 3.30 20.14
C LEU A 168 14.83 3.13 21.52
N ASP A 169 16.06 2.65 21.56
CA ASP A 169 16.81 2.47 22.81
C ASP A 169 17.08 3.82 23.49
N ARG A 170 16.65 3.97 24.76
CA ARG A 170 16.70 5.26 25.45
C ARG A 170 18.06 5.54 26.09
N PRO A 171 18.64 6.75 25.88
CA PRO A 171 18.16 7.84 25.01
C PRO A 171 18.60 7.67 23.55
N ASN A 172 17.67 7.82 22.59
CA ASN A 172 18.04 7.78 21.16
C ASN A 172 18.41 9.16 20.61
N ASN A 173 19.27 9.16 19.60
CA ASN A 173 19.89 10.37 19.08
C ASN A 173 18.88 11.25 18.33
N PHE A 174 17.90 10.65 17.64
CA PHE A 174 16.85 11.40 16.96
C PHE A 174 15.97 12.21 17.93
N CYS A 175 15.46 11.60 19.01
CA CYS A 175 14.72 12.33 20.02
C CYS A 175 15.56 13.41 20.70
N HIS A 176 16.84 13.10 20.98
CA HIS A 176 17.77 14.08 21.55
C HIS A 176 17.92 15.31 20.65
N ASP A 177 18.02 15.11 19.34
CA ASP A 177 18.16 16.20 18.39
C ASP A 177 16.87 17.02 18.24
N LEU A 178 15.71 16.37 18.31
CA LEU A 178 14.40 17.03 18.29
C LEU A 178 14.03 17.69 19.62
N GLY A 179 14.69 17.34 20.73
CA GLY A 179 14.32 17.81 22.06
C GLY A 179 13.04 17.15 22.62
N ILE A 180 12.72 15.94 22.17
CA ILE A 180 11.57 15.14 22.63
C ILE A 180 12.05 13.92 23.44
N SER A 181 11.12 13.25 24.11
CA SER A 181 11.46 12.09 24.97
C SER A 181 11.17 10.73 24.32
N TRP A 182 10.38 10.73 23.25
CA TRP A 182 10.04 9.58 22.43
C TRP A 182 9.44 10.09 21.12
N TYR A 183 9.49 9.26 20.08
CA TYR A 183 8.77 9.43 18.83
C TYR A 183 8.11 8.09 18.48
N ASP A 184 7.06 8.14 17.67
CA ASP A 184 6.37 6.94 17.19
C ASP A 184 7.01 6.47 15.88
N GLU A 185 7.57 5.26 15.87
CA GLU A 185 8.32 4.72 14.72
C GLU A 185 7.45 4.36 13.52
N ASP A 186 6.14 4.23 13.71
CA ASP A 186 5.21 3.97 12.60
C ASP A 186 5.04 5.19 11.68
N PHE A 187 5.50 6.37 12.12
CA PHE A 187 5.34 7.65 11.41
C PHE A 187 6.64 8.21 10.81
N ILE A 188 7.73 7.43 10.82
CA ILE A 188 9.01 7.82 10.23
C ILE A 188 9.34 6.98 8.99
N GLY A 189 9.89 7.62 7.96
CA GLY A 189 10.51 6.92 6.84
C GLY A 189 11.97 7.32 6.68
N TYR A 190 12.88 6.34 6.67
CA TYR A 190 14.32 6.57 6.53
C TYR A 190 14.96 5.51 5.61
N PRO A 191 14.82 5.63 4.28
CA PRO A 191 15.42 4.70 3.33
C PRO A 191 16.94 4.58 3.52
N LYS A 192 17.50 3.40 3.19
CA LYS A 192 18.95 3.18 3.27
C LYS A 192 19.72 4.19 2.40
N PRO A 193 20.78 4.82 2.93
CA PRO A 193 21.59 5.76 2.18
C PRO A 193 22.17 5.16 0.89
N LEU A 194 22.20 5.96 -0.17
CA LEU A 194 22.87 5.62 -1.41
C LEU A 194 24.39 5.53 -1.18
N LYS A 195 25.06 4.62 -1.90
CA LYS A 195 26.52 4.41 -1.80
C LYS A 195 27.36 5.64 -2.20
N LYS A 196 26.76 6.60 -2.91
CA LYS A 196 27.39 7.82 -3.41
C LYS A 196 26.35 8.93 -3.41
N GLU A 197 26.84 10.16 -3.28
CA GLU A 197 26.02 11.34 -3.54
C GLU A 197 25.51 11.37 -4.98
N VAL A 198 24.28 11.86 -5.11
CA VAL A 198 23.63 12.21 -6.37
C VAL A 198 23.02 13.59 -6.22
N THR A 199 22.64 14.21 -7.34
CA THR A 199 21.93 15.51 -7.32
C THR A 199 20.62 15.37 -6.56
N VAL A 200 20.19 16.41 -5.83
CA VAL A 200 18.96 16.34 -5.01
C VAL A 200 17.74 15.85 -5.79
N SER A 201 17.51 16.34 -7.01
CA SER A 201 16.39 15.85 -7.84
C SER A 201 16.46 14.33 -8.11
N LYS A 202 17.66 13.78 -8.33
CA LYS A 202 17.84 12.31 -8.50
C LYS A 202 17.66 11.56 -7.19
N LEU A 203 18.04 12.17 -6.07
CA LEU A 203 17.87 11.58 -4.74
C LEU A 203 16.38 11.46 -4.40
N VAL A 204 15.65 12.56 -4.52
CA VAL A 204 14.20 12.65 -4.27
C VAL A 204 13.45 11.65 -5.14
N ASN A 205 13.66 11.70 -6.46
CA ASN A 205 13.04 10.78 -7.40
C ASN A 205 13.30 9.29 -7.07
N LYS A 206 14.48 8.98 -6.53
CA LYS A 206 14.87 7.59 -6.23
C LYS A 206 14.40 7.09 -4.87
N LEU A 207 14.34 7.95 -3.85
CA LEU A 207 14.03 7.56 -2.47
C LEU A 207 12.59 7.85 -2.06
N LEU A 208 11.94 8.81 -2.71
CA LEU A 208 10.52 9.15 -2.51
C LEU A 208 9.63 8.70 -3.67
N GLY A 209 10.21 8.23 -4.77
CA GLY A 209 9.48 7.79 -5.96
C GLY A 209 9.26 8.91 -6.99
N PRO A 210 9.02 8.55 -8.26
CA PRO A 210 8.79 9.51 -9.32
C PRO A 210 7.39 10.12 -9.25
N GLY A 211 7.29 11.45 -9.46
CA GLY A 211 5.99 12.11 -9.64
C GLY A 211 5.30 12.56 -8.35
N MET A 212 6.01 12.54 -7.23
CA MET A 212 5.55 13.12 -5.95
C MET A 212 5.17 14.60 -6.12
N PRO A 213 3.97 15.04 -5.69
CA PRO A 213 3.52 16.43 -5.85
C PRO A 213 4.48 17.48 -5.30
N CYS A 214 5.20 17.16 -4.21
CA CYS A 214 6.14 18.04 -3.53
C CYS A 214 7.60 17.95 -4.02
N GLU A 215 7.91 17.15 -5.05
CA GLU A 215 9.29 16.95 -5.53
C GLU A 215 9.98 18.30 -5.83
N GLN A 216 9.30 19.17 -6.57
CA GLN A 216 9.85 20.47 -6.94
C GLN A 216 10.10 21.36 -5.70
N GLU A 217 9.18 21.37 -4.74
CA GLU A 217 9.30 22.18 -3.52
C GLU A 217 10.46 21.72 -2.66
N ILE A 218 10.65 20.40 -2.52
CA ILE A 218 11.78 19.79 -1.81
C ILE A 218 13.10 20.21 -2.48
N VAL A 219 13.20 20.08 -3.80
CA VAL A 219 14.39 20.45 -4.58
C VAL A 219 14.71 21.94 -4.43
N GLU A 220 13.70 22.81 -4.53
CA GLU A 220 13.87 24.25 -4.33
C GLU A 220 14.32 24.58 -2.90
N SER A 221 13.77 23.90 -1.89
CA SER A 221 14.17 24.11 -0.50
C SER A 221 15.61 23.69 -0.25
N CYS A 222 16.05 22.58 -0.84
CA CYS A 222 17.44 22.13 -0.78
C CYS A 222 18.39 23.17 -1.40
N HIS A 223 18.08 23.68 -2.59
CA HIS A 223 18.91 24.71 -3.23
C HIS A 223 18.97 26.00 -2.40
N ARG A 224 17.87 26.42 -1.76
CA ARG A 224 17.88 27.58 -0.83
C ARG A 224 18.82 27.37 0.36
N LEU A 225 18.98 26.12 0.80
CA LEU A 225 19.87 25.73 1.89
C LEU A 225 21.29 25.38 1.43
N GLY A 226 21.60 25.56 0.13
CA GLY A 226 22.90 25.25 -0.46
C GLY A 226 23.19 23.75 -0.56
N ILE A 227 22.15 22.92 -0.66
CA ILE A 227 22.25 21.47 -0.80
C ILE A 227 22.01 21.12 -2.27
N ASP A 228 23.09 20.90 -3.02
CA ASP A 228 23.02 20.52 -4.44
C ASP A 228 23.07 18.99 -4.64
N ASN A 229 23.68 18.28 -3.68
CA ASN A 229 23.84 16.83 -3.70
C ASN A 229 23.56 16.24 -2.32
N GLY A 230 23.15 14.97 -2.31
CA GLY A 230 22.95 14.19 -1.11
C GLY A 230 22.95 12.70 -1.43
N ASN A 231 23.00 11.85 -0.41
CA ASN A 231 22.88 10.40 -0.57
C ASN A 231 21.70 9.81 0.20
N THR A 232 21.05 10.57 1.08
CA THR A 232 19.95 10.06 1.89
C THR A 232 18.99 11.17 2.32
N LEU A 233 17.80 10.76 2.74
CA LEU A 233 16.78 11.59 3.34
C LEU A 233 15.99 10.78 4.35
N PHE A 234 15.31 11.46 5.26
CA PHE A 234 14.25 10.86 6.07
C PHE A 234 13.11 11.85 6.26
N TRP A 235 11.94 11.34 6.61
CA TRP A 235 10.77 12.15 6.90
C TRP A 235 10.03 11.66 8.14
N TYR A 236 9.28 12.58 8.77
CA TYR A 236 8.46 12.28 9.94
C TYR A 236 7.13 13.04 9.88
N ASP A 237 6.03 12.38 10.24
CA ASP A 237 4.69 12.98 10.19
C ASP A 237 4.60 14.23 11.09
N ALA A 238 4.29 15.38 10.48
CA ALA A 238 4.20 16.66 11.17
C ALA A 238 3.00 16.74 12.12
N ASN A 239 2.00 15.86 12.02
CA ASN A 239 0.94 15.78 12.99
C ASN A 239 1.41 15.15 14.32
N GLN A 240 2.43 14.29 14.26
CA GLN A 240 3.05 13.71 15.46
C GLN A 240 3.98 14.72 16.12
N LEU A 241 4.74 15.45 15.30
CA LEU A 241 5.62 16.52 15.74
C LEU A 241 4.85 17.85 15.74
N GLY A 242 4.07 18.12 16.79
CA GLY A 242 3.24 19.34 16.90
C GLY A 242 3.99 20.69 16.92
N PHE A 243 5.25 20.73 16.49
CA PHE A 243 6.13 21.89 16.37
C PHE A 243 7.16 21.66 15.25
N ASN A 244 7.68 22.74 14.66
CA ASN A 244 8.78 22.62 13.69
C ASN A 244 10.08 22.18 14.39
N PRO A 245 10.83 21.22 13.81
CA PRO A 245 12.14 20.84 14.32
C PRO A 245 13.04 22.05 14.59
N PRO A 246 13.85 22.03 15.67
CA PRO A 246 14.73 23.14 15.98
C PRO A 246 15.72 23.40 14.85
N GLU A 247 16.10 24.66 14.64
CA GLU A 247 17.18 24.97 13.71
C GLU A 247 18.49 24.35 14.23
N ARG A 248 19.00 23.34 13.52
CA ARG A 248 20.29 22.72 13.76
C ARG A 248 21.02 22.54 12.45
N ASP A 249 22.34 22.66 12.52
CA ASP A 249 23.20 22.44 11.36
C ASP A 249 23.29 20.96 10.96
N ASN A 250 22.90 20.04 11.87
CA ASN A 250 23.13 18.63 11.71
C ASN A 250 22.11 17.76 12.47
N TYR A 251 21.45 16.87 11.73
CA TYR A 251 20.64 15.74 12.18
C TYR A 251 21.20 14.48 11.52
N ASN A 252 22.16 13.82 12.18
CA ASN A 252 22.82 12.63 11.63
C ASN A 252 23.37 12.80 10.19
N GLY A 253 24.05 13.89 9.90
CA GLY A 253 24.59 14.25 8.57
C GLY A 253 23.59 14.98 7.66
N LEU A 254 22.34 15.17 8.08
CA LEU A 254 21.29 15.79 7.29
C LEU A 254 20.87 17.14 7.87
N LYS A 255 20.25 17.97 7.03
CA LYS A 255 19.61 19.22 7.45
C LYS A 255 18.10 19.10 7.35
N TYR A 256 17.39 19.73 8.28
CA TYR A 256 15.95 19.91 8.15
C TYR A 256 15.68 20.87 6.98
N ILE A 257 14.93 20.42 5.98
CA ILE A 257 14.68 21.18 4.75
C ILE A 257 13.28 21.78 4.68
N GLY A 258 12.41 21.43 5.63
CA GLY A 258 11.08 21.99 5.75
C GLY A 258 9.99 20.95 5.90
N LYS A 259 8.76 21.44 5.81
CA LYS A 259 7.54 20.65 5.89
C LYS A 259 6.88 20.64 4.52
N PHE A 260 6.50 19.47 4.02
CA PHE A 260 5.99 19.29 2.66
C PHE A 260 4.75 18.41 2.67
N SER A 261 3.86 18.66 1.72
CA SER A 261 2.64 17.91 1.51
C SER A 261 2.96 16.65 0.69
N PHE A 262 2.94 15.48 1.32
CA PHE A 262 3.13 14.19 0.64
C PHE A 262 1.78 13.70 0.11
#